data_AF-A0A4Y2NFI5-F1
#
_entry.id   AF-A0A4Y2NFI5-F1
#
_cell.length_a   1.000
_cell.length_b   1.000
_cell.length_c   1.000
_cell.angle_alpha   90.00
_cell.angle_beta   90.00
_cell.angle_gamma   90.00
#
_symmetry.space_group_name_H-M   'P 1'
#
loop_
_entity.id
_entity.type
_entity.pdbx_description
1 polymer ?
#
loop_
_entity_poly.entity_id
_entity_poly.type
_entity_poly.pdbx_seq_one_letter_code
_entity_poly.pdbx_strand_id
1 'polypeptide(L)'
;MVYGTPITLPGEFVSVNKILSTNDFLASVQQRMSSLRPIPMLQHCKRKVFAHKELNNCSHVFLRQNRLTKSLVLPYSGPHLVFYRASKHFTIQVGSRQQTVSVDRLKPAFQLARIQPFRVSFSINRLTGWLGEP
;
A
#
# COMPACT_ATOMS: atom_id res chain seq x y z
N MET A 1 -53.74 0.20 -13.12
CA MET A 1 -53.71 0.67 -11.72
C MET A 1 -53.49 -0.54 -10.84
N VAL A 2 -52.37 -0.64 -10.12
CA VAL A 2 -52.12 -1.71 -9.14
C VAL A 2 -51.94 -1.02 -7.79
N TYR A 3 -53.02 -0.99 -7.02
CA TYR A 3 -53.04 -0.53 -5.64
C TYR A 3 -53.02 -1.77 -4.74
N GLY A 4 -52.09 -1.83 -3.79
CA GLY A 4 -52.16 -2.91 -2.79
C GLY A 4 -51.07 -2.93 -1.73
N THR A 5 -49.85 -2.45 -2.02
CA THR A 5 -48.76 -2.54 -1.04
C THR A 5 -47.92 -1.27 -0.99
N PRO A 6 -47.70 -0.68 0.20
CA PRO A 6 -46.81 0.46 0.35
C PRO A 6 -45.38 0.06 -0.05
N ILE A 7 -44.71 0.96 -0.79
CA ILE A 7 -43.30 0.83 -1.16
C ILE A 7 -42.47 0.92 0.12
N THR A 8 -41.78 -0.16 0.48
CA THR A 8 -40.92 -0.21 1.67
C THR A 8 -39.52 0.28 1.32
N LEU A 9 -38.95 1.09 2.20
CA LEU A 9 -37.56 1.55 2.05
C LEU A 9 -36.59 0.38 2.29
N PRO A 10 -35.42 0.35 1.63
CA PRO A 10 -34.37 -0.59 1.97
C PRO A 10 -33.94 -0.39 3.43
N GLY A 11 -34.33 -1.33 4.32
CA GLY A 11 -34.10 -1.26 5.76
C GLY A 11 -35.37 -1.14 6.62
N GLU A 12 -36.54 -0.99 6.01
CA GLU A 12 -37.83 -0.95 6.69
C GLU A 12 -38.37 -2.39 6.89
N PHE A 13 -37.98 -3.01 8.00
CA PHE A 13 -38.45 -4.35 8.36
C PHE A 13 -39.90 -4.31 8.87
N VAL A 14 -40.88 -4.58 8.01
CA VAL A 14 -42.27 -4.72 8.45
C VAL A 14 -42.51 -6.13 8.99
N SER A 15 -42.66 -6.24 10.31
CA SER A 15 -43.72 -7.06 10.93
C SER A 15 -43.90 -6.68 12.40
N VAL A 16 -44.61 -5.58 12.66
CA VAL A 16 -45.36 -5.42 13.92
C VAL A 16 -46.58 -6.33 13.81
N ASN A 17 -46.42 -7.64 14.05
CA ASN A 17 -47.46 -8.46 14.68
C ASN A 17 -46.94 -9.88 14.94
N LYS A 18 -46.06 -10.05 15.93
CA LYS A 18 -45.94 -11.32 16.63
C LYS A 18 -45.28 -11.04 17.98
N ILE A 19 -46.06 -11.14 19.04
CA ILE A 19 -45.56 -11.32 20.41
C ILE A 19 -44.95 -12.73 20.45
N LEU A 20 -43.89 -12.96 19.68
CA LEU A 20 -43.03 -14.11 19.89
C LEU A 20 -42.12 -13.72 21.06
N SER A 21 -41.99 -14.62 22.02
CA SER A 21 -41.00 -14.42 23.07
C SER A 21 -39.65 -14.17 22.40
N THR A 22 -38.89 -13.20 22.90
CA THR A 22 -37.58 -12.82 22.32
C THR A 22 -36.69 -14.04 22.10
N ASN A 23 -36.84 -15.07 22.94
CA ASN A 23 -36.14 -16.35 22.84
C ASN A 23 -36.50 -17.15 21.57
N ASP A 24 -37.77 -17.22 21.19
CA ASP A 24 -38.20 -17.95 20.00
C ASP A 24 -37.71 -17.26 18.71
N PHE A 25 -37.72 -15.93 18.71
CA PHE A 25 -37.16 -15.15 17.60
C PHE A 25 -35.65 -15.38 17.48
N LEU A 26 -34.91 -15.28 18.58
CA LEU A 26 -33.47 -15.53 18.61
C LEU A 26 -33.13 -16.97 18.18
N ALA A 27 -33.88 -17.97 18.65
CA ALA A 27 -33.73 -19.35 18.23
C ALA A 27 -33.93 -19.51 16.71
N SER A 28 -34.95 -18.86 16.14
CA SER A 28 -35.21 -18.91 14.70
C SER A 28 -34.09 -18.24 13.87
N VAL A 29 -33.51 -17.14 14.37
CA VAL A 29 -32.39 -16.45 13.71
C VAL A 29 -31.12 -17.29 13.78
N GLN A 30 -30.82 -17.86 14.95
CA GLN A 30 -29.67 -18.74 15.14
C GLN A 30 -29.78 -20.00 14.25
N GLN A 31 -30.96 -20.60 14.15
CA GLN A 31 -31.19 -21.73 13.25
C GLN A 31 -30.97 -21.37 11.78
N ARG A 32 -31.44 -20.19 11.33
CA ARG A 32 -31.19 -19.71 9.95
C ARG A 32 -29.72 -19.41 9.71
N MET A 33 -29.03 -18.76 10.64
CA MET A 33 -27.60 -18.48 10.50
C MET A 33 -26.77 -19.76 10.53
N SER A 34 -27.16 -20.75 11.34
CA SER A 34 -26.48 -22.05 11.41
C SER A 34 -26.68 -22.89 10.14
N SER A 35 -27.74 -22.67 9.38
CA SER A 35 -27.97 -23.39 8.12
C SER A 35 -27.24 -22.76 6.93
N LEU A 36 -26.78 -21.50 7.05
CA LEU A 36 -25.94 -20.86 6.05
C LEU A 36 -24.53 -21.49 6.09
N ARG A 37 -24.22 -22.29 5.07
CA ARG A 37 -22.85 -22.77 4.86
C ARG A 37 -22.04 -21.68 4.16
N PRO A 38 -20.84 -21.35 4.65
CA PRO A 38 -19.96 -20.46 3.90
C PRO A 38 -19.66 -21.11 2.54
N ILE A 39 -20.00 -20.40 1.48
CA ILE A 39 -19.60 -20.81 0.13
C ILE A 39 -18.07 -20.77 0.10
N PRO A 40 -17.39 -21.86 -0.26
CA PRO A 40 -15.94 -21.83 -0.39
C PRO A 40 -15.61 -20.80 -1.47
N MET A 41 -15.13 -19.63 -1.04
CA MET A 41 -14.61 -18.63 -1.97
C MET A 41 -13.53 -19.31 -2.80
N LEU A 42 -13.63 -19.20 -4.12
CA LEU A 42 -12.52 -19.52 -5.00
C LEU A 42 -11.30 -18.79 -4.45
N GLN A 43 -10.20 -19.51 -4.27
CA GLN A 43 -8.94 -18.93 -3.80
C GLN A 43 -8.40 -17.96 -4.87
N HIS A 44 -8.97 -16.76 -4.97
CA HIS A 44 -8.51 -15.70 -5.86
C HIS A 44 -7.13 -15.18 -5.45
N CYS A 45 -6.63 -15.57 -4.27
CA CYS A 45 -5.38 -15.11 -3.68
C CYS A 45 -4.31 -16.22 -3.58
N LYS A 46 -4.02 -16.94 -4.68
CA LYS A 46 -2.66 -17.51 -4.82
C LYS A 46 -1.69 -16.36 -5.06
N ARG A 47 -1.33 -15.65 -4.00
CA ARG A 47 -0.47 -14.47 -4.08
C ARG A 47 0.92 -14.90 -4.53
N LYS A 48 1.22 -14.67 -5.82
CA LYS A 48 2.56 -14.89 -6.38
C LYS A 48 3.52 -13.94 -5.67
N VAL A 49 4.37 -14.48 -4.80
CA VAL A 49 5.41 -13.70 -4.11
C VAL A 49 6.41 -13.26 -5.18
N PHE A 50 6.49 -11.95 -5.39
CA PHE A 50 7.43 -11.37 -6.33
C PHE A 50 8.71 -10.99 -5.58
N ALA A 51 9.82 -11.60 -5.97
CA ALA A 51 11.15 -11.27 -5.48
C ALA A 51 12.06 -10.90 -6.65
N HIS A 52 12.81 -9.81 -6.52
CA HIS A 52 13.76 -9.39 -7.54
C HIS A 52 14.98 -10.31 -7.55
N LYS A 53 15.27 -10.96 -8.68
CA LYS A 53 16.45 -11.83 -8.85
C LYS A 53 17.77 -11.06 -8.66
N GLU A 54 17.79 -9.81 -9.09
CA GLU A 54 18.96 -8.92 -9.03
C GLU A 54 19.35 -8.49 -7.61
N LEU A 55 18.50 -8.77 -6.60
CA LEU A 55 18.81 -8.40 -5.21
C LEU A 55 20.05 -9.15 -4.68
N ASN A 56 20.34 -10.32 -5.25
CA ASN A 56 21.51 -11.13 -4.89
C ASN A 56 22.83 -10.52 -5.39
N ASN A 57 22.80 -9.80 -6.52
CA ASN A 57 24.00 -9.26 -7.18
C ASN A 57 24.15 -7.73 -7.03
N CYS A 58 23.14 -7.02 -6.53
CA CYS A 58 23.19 -5.57 -6.43
C CYS A 58 24.10 -5.08 -5.29
N SER A 59 24.98 -4.12 -5.57
CA SER A 59 25.83 -3.45 -4.56
C SER A 59 25.02 -2.48 -3.69
N HIS A 60 24.04 -1.79 -4.29
CA HIS A 60 23.21 -0.80 -3.61
C HIS A 60 21.73 -1.16 -3.73
N VAL A 61 20.92 -0.77 -2.74
CA VAL A 61 19.47 -1.00 -2.71
C VAL A 61 18.71 0.22 -2.21
N PHE A 62 17.50 0.42 -2.71
CA PHE A 62 16.56 1.38 -2.18
C PHE A 62 15.72 0.75 -1.07
N LEU A 63 15.55 1.47 0.04
CA LEU A 63 14.77 1.01 1.20
C LEU A 63 13.40 1.69 1.23
N ARG A 64 12.32 0.91 1.31
CA ARG A 64 10.96 1.44 1.50
C ARG A 64 10.76 1.96 2.94
N GLN A 65 10.35 3.21 3.07
CA GLN A 65 9.94 3.81 4.34
C GLN A 65 8.48 3.43 4.63
N ASN A 66 8.22 2.57 5.62
CA ASN A 66 6.86 2.16 6.02
C ASN A 66 6.14 3.20 6.92
N ARG A 67 6.48 4.48 6.82
CA ARG A 67 5.87 5.54 7.63
C ARG A 67 4.68 6.14 6.90
N LEU A 68 3.66 6.58 7.65
CA LEU A 68 2.64 7.48 7.11
C LEU A 68 3.32 8.81 6.74
N THR A 69 3.58 8.99 5.46
CA THR A 69 4.22 10.19 4.94
C THR A 69 3.19 11.24 4.56
N LYS A 70 3.57 12.51 4.67
CA LYS A 70 2.82 13.62 4.09
C LYS A 70 2.76 13.44 2.55
N SER A 71 1.82 14.13 1.91
CA SER A 71 1.74 14.16 0.45
C SER A 71 3.08 14.58 -0.16
N LEU A 72 3.48 13.94 -1.26
CA LEU A 72 4.70 14.22 -2.05
C LEU A 72 6.07 13.81 -1.46
N VAL A 73 6.11 12.91 -0.47
CA VAL A 73 7.39 12.33 0.00
C VAL A 73 7.71 11.04 -0.77
N LEU A 74 8.97 10.88 -1.20
CA LEU A 74 9.41 9.65 -1.84
C LEU A 74 9.28 8.46 -0.87
N PRO A 75 8.59 7.37 -1.26
CA PRO A 75 8.39 6.22 -0.39
C PRO A 75 9.65 5.36 -0.22
N TYR A 76 10.69 5.60 -1.02
CA TYR A 76 11.97 4.93 -0.94
C TYR A 76 13.07 5.93 -0.57
N SER A 77 13.89 5.54 0.40
CA SER A 77 15.16 6.19 0.69
C SER A 77 16.23 5.65 -0.24
N GLY A 78 17.23 6.49 -0.53
CA GLY A 78 18.24 6.38 -1.60
C GLY A 78 19.03 5.07 -1.68
N PRO A 79 20.07 5.02 -2.53
CA PRO A 79 20.86 3.82 -2.69
C PRO A 79 21.71 3.58 -1.44
N HIS A 80 21.31 2.63 -0.62
CA HIS A 80 22.03 2.17 0.56
C HIS A 80 22.98 1.05 0.20
N LEU A 81 24.20 1.10 0.74
CA LEU A 81 25.21 0.07 0.55
C LEU A 81 24.80 -1.22 1.28
N VAL A 82 24.91 -2.36 0.60
CA VAL A 82 24.62 -3.68 1.17
C VAL A 82 25.90 -4.29 1.74
N PHE A 83 25.95 -4.53 3.05
CA PHE A 83 27.08 -5.19 3.72
C PHE A 83 26.93 -6.72 3.73
N TYR A 84 25.74 -7.19 4.10
CA TYR A 84 25.47 -8.61 4.28
C TYR A 84 24.13 -8.99 3.65
N ARG A 85 24.07 -10.19 3.06
CA ARG A 85 22.90 -10.72 2.36
C ARG A 85 22.52 -12.07 2.95
N ALA A 86 21.25 -12.23 3.33
CA ALA A 86 20.65 -13.50 3.67
C ALA A 86 19.38 -13.73 2.84
N SER A 87 18.81 -14.94 2.92
CA SER A 87 17.66 -15.34 2.09
C SER A 87 16.42 -14.47 2.29
N LYS A 88 16.17 -13.99 3.51
CA LYS A 88 14.98 -13.19 3.86
C LYS A 88 15.31 -11.76 4.32
N HIS A 89 16.56 -11.50 4.69
CA HIS A 89 16.99 -10.24 5.30
C HIS A 89 18.35 -9.80 4.78
N PHE A 90 18.56 -8.50 4.76
CA PHE A 90 19.76 -7.83 4.26
C PHE A 90 20.20 -6.81 5.29
N THR A 91 21.51 -6.67 5.49
CA THR A 91 22.09 -5.63 6.35
C THR A 91 22.62 -4.52 5.46
N ILE A 92 22.02 -3.33 5.58
CA ILE A 92 22.31 -2.17 4.76
C ILE A 92 22.82 -1.00 5.60
N GLN A 93 23.62 -0.14 5.00
CA GLN A 93 24.08 1.10 5.62
C GLN A 93 23.07 2.22 5.39
N VAL A 94 22.42 2.68 6.45
CA VAL A 94 21.53 3.84 6.42
C VAL A 94 22.19 4.96 7.22
N GLY A 95 22.80 5.91 6.51
CA GLY A 95 23.62 6.96 7.14
C GLY A 95 24.86 6.37 7.82
N SER A 96 25.01 6.60 9.13
CA SER A 96 26.12 6.06 9.94
C SER A 96 25.81 4.70 10.58
N ARG A 97 24.58 4.18 10.45
CA ARG A 97 24.14 2.96 11.15
C ARG A 97 23.94 1.82 10.17
N GLN A 98 24.20 0.61 10.63
CA GLN A 98 23.81 -0.61 9.92
C GLN A 98 22.42 -1.04 10.39
N GLN A 99 21.56 -1.41 9.44
CA GLN A 99 20.20 -1.85 9.72
C GLN A 99 19.89 -3.14 8.97
N THR A 100 19.32 -4.11 9.68
CA THR A 100 18.78 -5.34 9.08
C THR A 100 17.35 -5.13 8.62
N VAL A 101 17.08 -5.40 7.35
CA VAL A 101 15.80 -5.17 6.68
C VAL A 101 15.35 -6.41 5.91
N SER A 102 14.04 -6.65 5.84
CA SER A 102 13.47 -7.72 5.03
C SER A 102 13.57 -7.42 3.53
N VAL A 103 13.69 -8.47 2.73
CA VAL A 103 13.70 -8.43 1.26
C VAL A 103 12.49 -7.69 0.69
N ASP A 104 11.31 -7.83 1.30
CA ASP A 104 10.06 -7.23 0.82
C ASP A 104 10.07 -5.69 0.78
N ARG A 105 10.99 -5.07 1.52
CA ARG A 105 11.12 -3.60 1.59
C ARG A 105 12.25 -3.07 0.71
N LEU A 106 12.93 -3.94 -0.03
CA LEU A 106 14.10 -3.60 -0.82
C LEU A 106 13.80 -3.62 -2.32
N LYS A 107 14.41 -2.67 -3.02
CA LYS A 107 14.46 -2.63 -4.47
C LYS A 107 15.91 -2.50 -4.91
N PRO A 108 16.39 -3.28 -5.89
CA PRO A 108 17.77 -3.15 -6.35
C PRO A 108 18.00 -1.75 -6.94
N ALA A 109 19.14 -1.15 -6.62
CA ALA A 109 19.57 0.11 -7.24
C ALA A 109 20.56 -0.21 -8.36
N PHE A 110 20.15 0.04 -9.60
CA PHE A 110 21.01 -0.07 -10.76
C PHE A 110 21.80 1.22 -10.92
N GLN A 111 23.10 1.18 -10.68
CA GLN A 111 23.98 2.27 -11.05
C GLN A 111 24.35 2.06 -12.52
N LEU A 112 23.95 2.98 -13.40
CA LEU A 112 24.53 3.02 -14.75
C LEU A 112 26.03 3.22 -14.58
N ALA A 113 26.83 2.32 -15.17
CA ALA A 113 28.27 2.47 -15.21
C ALA A 113 28.61 3.82 -15.86
N ARG A 114 29.11 4.76 -15.04
CA ARG A 114 29.80 6.00 -15.38
C ARG A 114 29.32 6.69 -16.67
N ILE A 115 28.27 7.50 -16.56
CA ILE A 115 28.26 8.77 -17.30
C ILE A 115 28.92 9.77 -16.35
N GLN A 116 30.16 10.17 -16.63
CA GLN A 116 30.75 11.35 -15.98
C GLN A 116 29.77 12.51 -16.24
N PRO A 117 29.22 13.18 -15.22
CA PRO A 117 28.36 14.31 -15.49
C PRO A 117 29.20 15.38 -16.18
N PHE A 118 28.94 15.63 -17.46
CA PHE A 118 29.32 16.89 -18.06
C PHE A 118 28.72 17.97 -17.15
N ARG A 119 29.59 18.78 -16.56
CA ARG A 119 29.21 19.81 -15.61
C ARG A 119 28.36 20.84 -16.35
N VAL A 120 27.04 20.71 -16.30
CA VAL A 120 26.14 21.75 -16.81
C VAL A 120 26.15 22.89 -15.81
N SER A 121 27.07 23.81 -15.99
CA SER A 121 27.01 25.12 -15.36
C SER A 121 25.85 25.89 -15.99
N PHE A 122 24.72 25.94 -15.30
CA PHE A 122 23.69 26.93 -15.58
C PHE A 122 24.16 28.29 -15.02
N SER A 123 24.72 29.14 -15.89
CA SER A 123 24.81 30.57 -15.58
C SER A 123 23.42 31.17 -15.73
N ILE A 124 22.77 31.47 -14.61
CA ILE A 124 21.56 32.28 -14.58
C ILE A 124 22.01 33.73 -14.78
N ASN A 125 21.89 34.23 -16.00
CA ASN A 125 21.99 35.67 -16.26
C ASN A 125 20.73 36.32 -15.68
N ARG A 126 20.90 36.99 -14.53
CA ARG A 126 19.86 37.79 -13.90
C ARG A 126 19.66 39.04 -14.77
N LEU A 127 18.63 39.05 -15.61
CA LEU A 127 18.17 40.26 -16.30
C LEU A 127 17.60 41.23 -15.26
N THR A 128 18.41 42.20 -14.84
CA THR A 128 17.92 43.40 -14.17
C THR A 128 17.68 44.47 -15.23
N GLY A 129 16.42 44.73 -15.52
CA GLY A 129 15.96 45.86 -16.32
C GLY A 129 14.45 45.89 -16.27
N TRP A 130 13.87 47.08 -16.20
CA TRP A 130 12.45 47.41 -16.07
C TRP A 130 11.94 47.70 -14.65
N LEU A 131 12.32 48.87 -14.15
CA LEU A 131 11.38 49.85 -13.61
C LEU A 131 11.86 51.22 -14.09
N GLY A 132 11.19 51.73 -15.12
CA GLY A 132 11.20 53.16 -15.41
C GLY A 132 10.11 53.79 -14.55
N GLU A 133 10.45 54.87 -13.86
CA GLU A 133 9.48 55.83 -13.34
C GLU A 133 9.98 57.23 -13.78
N PRO A 134 9.07 58.14 -14.19
CA PRO A 134 9.40 59.51 -14.56
C PRO A 134 9.82 60.39 -13.37
#